data_AF-A0A933SPU9-F1
#
_entry.id   AF-A0A933SPU9-F1
#
_cell.length_a   1.000
_cell.length_b   1.000
_cell.length_c   1.000
_cell.angle_alpha   90.00
_cell.angle_beta   90.00
_cell.angle_gamma   90.00
#
_symmetry.space_group_name_H-M   'P 1'
#
loop_
_entity.id
_entity.type
_entity.pdbx_description
1 polymer ?
#
loop_
_entity_poly.entity_id
_entity_poly.type
_entity_poly.pdbx_seq_one_letter_code
_entity_poly.pdbx_strand_id
1 'polypeptide(L)'
;MEKAPEKDVPLNIKKTLIESFGNVHLLPSRHRRIIERYAIDLFGMLSEVSRVLRPRGKAVFVIGNSCIKGVFIQNSKALIKAAEFTGLKLKNEKERDLPVASRYLPMPEDQNSSLGRRMRRECIITFES
;
A
#
# COMPACT_ATOMS: atom_id res chain seq x y z
N MET A 1 -2.09 -17.09 -18.48
CA MET A 1 -2.31 -16.69 -17.07
C MET A 1 -3.71 -16.12 -16.97
N GLU A 2 -4.58 -16.85 -16.28
CA GLU A 2 -6.01 -16.60 -16.15
C GLU A 2 -6.25 -15.36 -15.27
N LYS A 3 -6.89 -14.33 -15.83
CA LYS A 3 -7.30 -13.14 -15.07
C LYS A 3 -8.60 -13.45 -14.35
N ALA A 4 -8.58 -13.49 -13.02
CA ALA A 4 -9.81 -13.36 -12.24
C ALA A 4 -10.56 -12.08 -12.65
N PRO A 5 -11.91 -12.08 -12.63
CA PRO A 5 -12.68 -10.89 -12.97
C PRO A 5 -12.27 -9.75 -12.02
N GLU A 6 -11.81 -8.63 -12.57
CA GLU A 6 -11.58 -7.41 -11.79
C GLU A 6 -12.89 -7.07 -11.10
N LYS A 7 -12.91 -7.01 -9.76
CA LYS A 7 -14.01 -6.37 -9.05
C LYS A 7 -14.11 -4.95 -9.59
N ASP A 8 -15.30 -4.57 -10.06
CA ASP A 8 -15.51 -3.25 -10.61
C ASP A 8 -15.40 -2.23 -9.47
N VAL A 9 -14.27 -1.51 -9.41
CA VAL A 9 -14.02 -0.50 -8.38
C VAL A 9 -14.68 0.78 -8.87
N PRO A 10 -15.66 1.34 -8.12
CA PRO A 10 -16.31 2.60 -8.48
C PRO A 10 -15.29 3.69 -8.82
N LEU A 11 -15.53 4.45 -9.90
CA LEU A 11 -14.55 5.40 -10.43
C LEU A 11 -14.10 6.45 -9.41
N ASN A 12 -15.01 6.91 -8.55
CA ASN A 12 -14.73 7.83 -7.46
C ASN A 12 -13.79 7.21 -6.40
N ILE A 13 -14.00 5.94 -6.05
CA ILE A 13 -13.12 5.19 -5.14
C ILE A 13 -11.76 5.03 -5.80
N LYS A 14 -11.72 4.56 -7.05
CA LYS A 14 -10.47 4.37 -7.81
C LYS A 14 -9.63 5.66 -7.87
N LYS A 15 -10.26 6.80 -8.18
CA LYS A 15 -9.59 8.11 -8.22
C LYS A 15 -8.99 8.45 -6.85
N THR A 16 -9.79 8.38 -5.79
CA THR A 16 -9.35 8.69 -4.42
C THR A 16 -8.22 7.77 -3.95
N LEU A 17 -8.28 6.49 -4.33
CA LEU A 17 -7.22 5.53 -4.05
C LEU A 17 -5.93 5.90 -4.76
N ILE A 18 -5.97 6.22 -6.05
CA ILE A 18 -4.76 6.61 -6.81
C ILE A 18 -4.12 7.87 -6.20
N GLU A 19 -4.92 8.85 -5.79
CA GLU A 19 -4.44 10.08 -5.16
C GLU A 19 -3.76 9.82 -3.80
N SER A 20 -4.23 8.81 -3.04
CA SER A 20 -3.64 8.47 -1.74
C SER A 20 -2.21 7.90 -1.82
N PHE A 21 -1.77 7.43 -2.99
CA PHE A 21 -0.37 7.05 -3.22
C PHE A 21 0.59 8.26 -3.29
N GLY A 22 0.07 9.49 -3.40
CA GLY A 22 0.85 10.72 -3.53
C GLY A 22 0.95 11.21 -4.97
N ASN A 23 2.11 11.74 -5.36
CA ASN A 23 2.31 12.41 -6.66
C ASN A 23 2.53 11.44 -7.83
N VAL A 24 1.63 10.45 -7.99
CA VAL A 24 1.71 9.39 -9.02
C VAL A 24 1.68 9.96 -10.44
N HIS A 25 1.08 11.13 -10.63
CA HIS A 25 1.05 11.81 -11.94
C HIS A 25 2.43 12.21 -12.47
N LEU A 26 3.45 12.29 -11.60
CA LEU A 26 4.85 12.55 -12.00
C LEU A 26 5.54 11.30 -12.57
N LEU A 27 4.92 10.12 -12.45
CA LEU A 27 5.48 8.90 -13.01
C LEU A 27 5.22 8.77 -14.51
N PRO A 28 6.15 8.15 -15.27
CA PRO A 28 5.89 7.76 -16.65
C PRO A 28 4.68 6.84 -16.76
N SER A 29 3.94 6.92 -17.87
CA SER A 29 2.64 6.25 -18.06
C SER A 29 2.63 4.76 -17.73
N ARG A 30 3.71 4.03 -18.06
CA ARG A 30 3.85 2.60 -17.72
C ARG A 30 3.83 2.36 -16.20
N HIS A 31 4.55 3.18 -15.42
CA HIS A 31 4.63 3.03 -13.97
C HIS A 31 3.34 3.48 -13.29
N ARG A 32 2.71 4.54 -13.81
CA ARG A 32 1.38 4.94 -13.38
C ARG A 32 0.37 3.80 -13.53
N ARG A 33 0.35 3.10 -14.67
CA ARG A 33 -0.54 1.94 -14.88
C ARG A 33 -0.30 0.81 -13.88
N ILE A 34 0.95 0.62 -13.43
CA ILE A 34 1.28 -0.36 -12.38
C ILE A 34 0.65 0.07 -11.05
N ILE A 35 0.75 1.35 -10.67
CA ILE A 35 0.13 1.87 -9.44
C ILE A 35 -1.40 1.79 -9.52
N GLU A 36 -2.00 2.13 -10.65
CA GLU A 36 -3.44 2.03 -10.85
C GLU A 36 -3.95 0.60 -10.71
N ARG A 37 -3.20 -0.37 -11.25
CA ARG A 37 -3.51 -1.79 -11.08
C ARG A 37 -3.36 -2.22 -9.62
N TYR A 38 -2.27 -1.81 -8.97
CA TYR A 38 -2.04 -2.11 -7.56
C TYR A 38 -3.13 -1.54 -6.65
N ALA A 39 -3.68 -0.35 -6.97
CA ALA A 39 -4.82 0.22 -6.25
C ALA A 39 -6.08 -0.67 -6.33
N ILE A 40 -6.35 -1.24 -7.50
CA ILE A 40 -7.47 -2.17 -7.72
C ILE A 40 -7.24 -3.47 -6.94
N ASP A 41 -6.01 -4.00 -7.00
CA ASP A 41 -5.65 -5.23 -6.30
C ASP A 41 -5.76 -5.04 -4.76
N LEU A 42 -5.31 -3.90 -4.22
CA LEU A 42 -5.47 -3.55 -2.79
C LEU A 42 -6.94 -3.52 -2.37
N PHE A 43 -7.79 -2.84 -3.15
CA PHE A 43 -9.22 -2.76 -2.86
C PHE A 43 -9.89 -4.14 -2.91
N GLY A 44 -9.58 -4.94 -3.93
CA GLY A 44 -10.09 -6.30 -4.07
C GLY A 44 -9.68 -7.20 -2.91
N MET A 45 -8.39 -7.17 -2.54
CA MET A 45 -7.84 -7.91 -1.41
C MET A 45 -8.53 -7.51 -0.10
N LEU A 46 -8.63 -6.21 0.19
CA LEU A 46 -9.23 -5.73 1.45
C LEU A 46 -10.74 -5.99 1.53
N SER A 47 -11.43 -6.00 0.38
CA SER A 47 -12.84 -6.40 0.31
C SER A 47 -13.02 -7.85 0.74
N GLU A 48 -12.14 -8.74 0.31
CA GLU A 48 -12.17 -10.14 0.74
C GLU A 48 -11.77 -10.29 2.20
N VAL A 49 -10.75 -9.55 2.67
CA VAL A 49 -10.36 -9.54 4.09
C VAL A 49 -11.54 -9.12 4.96
N SER A 50 -12.22 -8.02 4.61
CA SER A 50 -13.41 -7.54 5.31
C SER A 50 -14.52 -8.60 5.35
N ARG A 51 -14.74 -9.31 4.23
CA ARG A 51 -15.77 -10.36 4.12
C ARG A 51 -15.48 -11.59 4.99
N VAL A 52 -14.22 -12.00 5.11
CA VAL A 52 -13.85 -13.24 5.84
C VAL A 52 -13.51 -13.02 7.30
N LEU A 53 -13.24 -11.78 7.72
CA LEU A 53 -12.91 -11.47 9.09
C LEU A 53 -14.14 -11.68 9.99
N ARG A 54 -13.97 -12.41 11.10
CA ARG A 54 -15.02 -12.52 12.13
C ARG A 54 -15.35 -11.13 12.71
N PRO A 55 -16.54 -10.91 13.28
CA PRO A 55 -16.87 -9.66 13.96
C PRO A 55 -15.82 -9.29 15.02
N ARG A 56 -15.35 -8.04 15.01
CA ARG A 56 -14.24 -7.52 15.84
C ARG A 56 -12.91 -8.29 15.64
N GLY A 57 -12.77 -9.01 14.54
CA GLY A 57 -11.52 -9.62 14.14
C GLY A 57 -10.52 -8.56 13.73
N LYS A 58 -9.22 -8.88 13.82
CA LYS A 58 -8.15 -7.96 13.50
C LYS A 58 -7.38 -8.42 12.27
N ALA A 59 -7.11 -7.50 11.36
CA ALA A 59 -6.23 -7.71 10.22
C ALA A 59 -5.00 -6.82 10.39
N VAL A 60 -3.80 -7.43 10.39
CA VAL A 60 -2.54 -6.70 10.55
C VAL A 60 -1.76 -6.79 9.25
N PHE A 61 -1.38 -5.64 8.71
CA PHE A 61 -0.58 -5.52 7.50
C PHE A 61 0.75 -4.87 7.84
N VAL A 62 1.82 -5.37 7.23
CA VAL A 62 3.15 -4.75 7.28
C VAL A 62 3.49 -4.31 5.87
N ILE A 63 3.61 -3.00 5.66
CA ILE A 63 3.78 -2.43 4.32
C ILE A 63 4.86 -1.36 4.31
N GLY A 64 5.78 -1.48 3.36
CA GLY A 64 6.79 -0.46 3.09
C GLY A 64 6.26 0.58 2.09
N ASN A 65 6.48 1.85 2.39
CA ASN A 65 6.40 2.88 1.37
C ASN A 65 7.58 2.71 0.39
N SER A 66 7.38 3.09 -0.86
CA SER A 66 8.34 2.81 -1.92
C SER A 66 8.75 4.06 -2.68
N CYS A 67 9.80 3.95 -3.49
CA CYS A 67 10.18 4.99 -4.42
C CYS A 67 10.26 4.39 -5.83
N ILE A 68 9.56 5.01 -6.77
CA ILE A 68 9.56 4.60 -8.17
C ILE A 68 10.04 5.79 -8.98
N LYS A 69 11.17 5.65 -9.69
CA LYS A 69 11.75 6.73 -10.53
C LYS A 69 11.87 8.07 -9.78
N GLY A 70 12.31 8.04 -8.52
CA GLY A 70 12.47 9.23 -7.68
C GLY A 70 11.17 9.76 -7.07
N VAL A 71 10.00 9.24 -7.47
CA VAL A 71 8.71 9.60 -6.87
C VAL A 71 8.44 8.74 -5.66
N PHE A 72 8.16 9.38 -4.52
CA PHE A 72 7.79 8.67 -3.29
C PHE A 72 6.33 8.22 -3.37
N ILE A 73 6.10 6.93 -3.10
CA ILE A 73 4.82 6.25 -3.23
C ILE A 73 4.37 5.79 -1.83
N GLN A 74 3.26 6.39 -1.38
CA GLN A 74 2.69 6.20 -0.04
C GLN A 74 1.75 4.99 0.01
N ASN A 75 2.32 3.80 -0.19
CA ASN A 75 1.61 2.52 -0.13
C ASN A 75 0.79 2.37 1.16
N SER A 76 1.31 2.81 2.30
CA SER A 76 0.62 2.72 3.59
C SER A 76 -0.67 3.53 3.62
N LYS A 77 -0.66 4.75 3.07
CA LYS A 77 -1.85 5.61 2.97
C LYS A 77 -2.87 5.04 1.99
N ALA A 78 -2.43 4.47 0.88
CA ALA A 78 -3.32 3.78 -0.04
C ALA A 78 -3.97 2.54 0.57
N LEU A 79 -3.23 1.75 1.36
CA LEU A 79 -3.79 0.62 2.09
C LEU A 79 -4.86 1.05 3.09
N ILE A 80 -4.58 2.09 3.90
CA ILE A 80 -5.56 2.63 4.86
C ILE A 80 -6.81 3.11 4.13
N LYS A 81 -6.64 3.86 3.04
CA LYS A 81 -7.77 4.39 2.27
C LYS A 81 -8.62 3.28 1.65
N ALA A 82 -7.99 2.24 1.11
CA ALA A 82 -8.71 1.08 0.59
C ALA A 82 -9.47 0.34 1.70
N ALA A 83 -8.88 0.21 2.89
CA ALA A 83 -9.49 -0.50 4.01
C ALA A 83 -10.77 0.23 4.46
N GLU A 84 -10.72 1.56 4.59
CA GLU A 84 -11.89 2.40 4.90
C GLU A 84 -13.05 2.16 3.93
N PHE A 85 -12.78 2.12 2.62
CA PHE A 85 -13.82 1.88 1.61
C PHE A 85 -14.44 0.48 1.67
N THR A 86 -13.74 -0.48 2.29
CA THR A 86 -14.21 -1.86 2.46
C THR A 86 -14.87 -2.13 3.81
N GLY A 87 -15.02 -1.09 4.64
CA GLY A 87 -15.67 -1.17 5.96
C GLY A 87 -14.73 -1.52 7.12
N LEU A 88 -13.44 -1.74 6.86
CA LEU A 88 -12.44 -1.96 7.90
C LEU A 88 -12.07 -0.64 8.60
N LYS A 89 -11.95 -0.67 9.92
CA LYS A 89 -11.62 0.50 10.74
C LYS A 89 -10.16 0.46 11.17
N LEU A 90 -9.42 1.54 10.93
CA LEU A 90 -8.05 1.70 11.42
C LEU A 90 -8.05 1.71 12.95
N LYS A 91 -7.24 0.83 13.55
CA LYS A 91 -7.04 0.77 15.02
C LYS A 91 -5.67 1.24 15.44
N ASN A 92 -4.65 0.93 14.65
CA ASN A 92 -3.28 1.32 14.96
C ASN A 92 -2.48 1.47 13.66
N GLU A 93 -1.60 2.47 13.63
CA GLU A 93 -0.59 2.68 12.59
C GLU A 93 0.72 2.96 13.33
N LYS A 94 1.73 2.12 13.11
CA LYS A 94 3.07 2.30 13.69
C LYS A 94 4.13 2.13 12.61
N GLU A 95 5.06 3.06 12.54
CA GLU A 95 6.29 2.87 11.75
C GLU A 95 7.38 2.20 12.59
N ARG A 96 8.16 1.33 11.95
CA ARG A 96 9.42 0.83 12.51
C ARG A 96 10.49 0.71 11.44
N ASP A 97 11.74 0.67 11.86
CA ASP A 97 12.86 0.39 10.98
C ASP A 97 12.84 -1.09 10.54
N LEU A 98 13.20 -1.32 9.27
CA LEU A 98 13.34 -2.63 8.66
C LEU A 98 14.51 -3.38 9.31
N PRO A 99 14.31 -4.62 9.78
CA PRO A 99 15.37 -5.39 10.42
C PRO A 99 16.56 -5.59 9.48
N VAL A 100 17.75 -5.17 9.93
CA VAL A 100 19.00 -5.25 9.15
C VAL A 100 19.38 -6.70 8.83
N ALA A 101 19.06 -7.64 9.73
CA ALA A 101 19.49 -9.04 9.69
C ALA A 101 18.64 -9.97 8.79
N SER A 102 17.50 -9.51 8.24
CA SER A 102 16.60 -10.36 7.43
C SER A 102 16.43 -9.86 6.00
N ARG A 103 17.42 -9.15 5.45
CA ARG A 103 17.37 -8.66 4.07
C ARG A 103 17.90 -9.69 3.08
N TYR A 104 17.10 -9.95 2.03
CA TYR A 104 17.48 -10.80 0.90
C TYR A 104 18.17 -10.02 -0.25
N LEU A 105 18.21 -8.67 -0.19
CA LEU A 105 18.86 -7.85 -1.21
C LEU A 105 19.89 -6.89 -0.59
N PRO A 106 21.06 -6.72 -1.23
CA PRO A 106 22.09 -5.77 -0.81
C PRO A 106 21.60 -4.32 -0.95
N MET A 107 22.13 -3.43 -0.11
CA MET A 107 21.70 -2.02 -0.09
C MET A 107 22.27 -1.22 -1.28
N PRO A 108 21.52 -0.24 -1.81
CA PRO A 108 22.10 0.82 -2.65
C PRO A 108 23.10 1.66 -1.84
N GLU A 109 24.16 2.13 -2.49
CA GLU A 109 25.33 2.76 -1.83
C GLU A 109 25.02 4.05 -1.08
N ASP A 110 23.96 4.78 -1.47
CA ASP A 110 23.74 6.15 -0.99
C ASP A 110 22.82 6.24 0.25
N GLN A 111 23.40 5.83 1.37
CA GLN A 111 22.73 5.55 2.65
C GLN A 111 22.24 6.78 3.43
N ASN A 112 22.75 7.98 3.15
CA ASN A 112 22.50 9.19 3.94
C ASN A 112 21.42 10.12 3.36
N SER A 113 20.97 9.85 2.13
CA SER A 113 19.91 10.61 1.49
C SER A 113 18.58 10.49 2.27
N SER A 114 17.77 11.56 2.25
CA SER A 114 16.42 11.57 2.84
C SER A 114 15.51 10.48 2.23
N LEU A 115 15.77 10.10 0.97
CA LEU A 115 15.15 8.98 0.28
C LEU A 115 15.62 7.62 0.83
N GLY A 116 16.92 7.43 1.04
CA GLY A 116 17.50 6.20 1.60
C GLY A 116 16.98 5.88 3.00
N ARG A 117 16.76 6.90 3.84
CA ARG A 117 16.15 6.74 5.17
C ARG A 117 14.67 6.33 5.11
N ARG A 118 13.92 6.78 4.10
CA ARG A 118 12.50 6.41 3.92
C ARG A 118 12.31 4.99 3.41
N MET A 119 13.29 4.44 2.69
CA MET A 119 13.31 3.02 2.29
C MET A 119 13.67 2.05 3.43
N ARG A 120 13.96 2.57 4.64
CA ARG A 120 14.29 1.75 5.82
C ARG A 120 13.10 1.51 6.73
N ARG A 121 11.90 2.00 6.42
CA ARG A 121 10.75 1.89 7.32
C ARG A 121 9.61 1.10 6.73
N GLU A 122 8.93 0.37 7.60
CA GLU A 122 7.66 -0.27 7.31
C GLU A 122 6.59 0.21 8.28
N CYS A 123 5.37 0.30 7.77
CA CYS A 123 4.18 0.63 8.53
C CYS A 123 3.49 -0.67 8.93
N ILE A 124 3.35 -0.90 10.23
CA ILE A 124 2.49 -1.91 10.82
C ILE A 124 1.12 -1.26 11.02
N ILE A 125 0.13 -1.72 10.26
CA ILE A 125 -1.22 -1.18 10.26
C ILE A 125 -2.18 -2.27 10.74
N THR A 126 -2.95 -1.96 11.77
CA THR A 126 -3.98 -2.87 12.32
C THR A 126 -5.36 -2.31 12.00
N PHE A 127 -6.19 -3.12 11.39
CA PHE A 127 -7.60 -2.87 11.18
C PHE A 127 -8.49 -3.80 12.01
N GLU A 128 -9.73 -3.40 12.20
CA GLU A 128 -10.80 -4.21 12.79
C GLU A 128 -12.05 -4.15 11.90
N SER A 129 -12.77 -5.28 11.78
CA SER A 129 -14.09 -5.36 11.13
C SER A 129 -15.19 -4.72 11.98
#